data_AF-A0A7W0N002-F1
#
_entry.id   AF-A0A7W0N002-F1
#
_cell.length_a   1.000
_cell.length_b   1.000
_cell.length_c   1.000
_cell.angle_alpha   90.00
_cell.angle_beta   90.00
_cell.angle_gamma   90.00
#
_symmetry.space_group_name_H-M   'P 1'
#
loop_
_entity.id
_entity.type
_entity.pdbx_description
1 polymer ?
#
loop_
_entity_poly.entity_id
_entity_poly.type
_entity_poly.pdbx_seq_one_letter_code
_entity_poly.pdbx_strand_id
1 'polypeptide(L)'
;MTLVETELLQRQAYVDGRWIDADSGETFAVDDPASGEEIAAVPRLGAAETRRALEAAERALPEWRGRTAKERGRILRRLADLMVERQEELAALLTTEQGKPLAESRTEIAYAASFYEWFGEEGKRVYGDTIPTYLPDRRIVVTKEPIGVTAGITPWNFPTAMVTRKSAPALAAGCTMVLKPAEQTPLSALAVAKLAEEAGLPPGVLSIVTTDA
;
A
#
# COMPACT_ATOMS: atom_id res chain seq x y z
N MET A 1 -20.57 9.48 -16.41
CA MET A 1 -20.13 8.07 -16.39
C MET A 1 -20.84 7.44 -15.20
N THR A 2 -21.45 6.25 -15.31
CA THR A 2 -22.18 5.66 -14.16
C THR A 2 -21.20 5.46 -13.01
N LEU A 3 -21.57 5.86 -11.79
CA LEU A 3 -20.78 5.63 -10.57
C LEU A 3 -20.27 4.18 -10.56
N VAL A 4 -18.96 4.00 -10.38
CA VAL A 4 -18.36 2.66 -10.29
C VAL A 4 -18.73 2.08 -8.92
N GLU A 5 -19.91 1.48 -8.83
CA GLU A 5 -20.31 0.70 -7.66
C GLU A 5 -19.58 -0.65 -7.70
N THR A 6 -18.41 -0.68 -7.07
CA THR A 6 -17.58 -1.87 -6.85
C THR A 6 -17.31 -2.02 -5.35
N GLU A 7 -17.12 -3.26 -4.91
CA GLU A 7 -16.63 -3.57 -3.54
C GLU A 7 -15.26 -2.97 -3.26
N LEU A 8 -14.50 -2.58 -4.30
CA LEU A 8 -13.21 -1.93 -4.16
C LEU A 8 -13.32 -0.44 -3.82
N LEU A 9 -14.49 0.17 -4.00
CA LEU A 9 -14.73 1.57 -3.64
C LEU A 9 -14.94 1.67 -2.13
N GLN A 10 -13.93 2.16 -1.44
CA GLN A 10 -13.93 2.30 0.01
C GLN A 10 -14.00 3.79 0.39
N ARG A 11 -14.86 4.11 1.36
CA ARG A 11 -15.13 5.48 1.84
C ARG A 11 -14.47 5.79 3.18
N GLN A 12 -13.80 4.80 3.77
CA GLN A 12 -13.14 4.88 5.06
C GLN A 12 -11.63 4.72 4.87
N ALA A 13 -10.84 5.25 5.80
CA ALA A 13 -9.41 4.99 5.85
C ALA A 13 -9.15 3.57 6.38
N TYR A 14 -8.00 2.98 6.02
CA TYR A 14 -7.63 1.63 6.46
C TYR A 14 -6.52 1.71 7.51
N VAL A 15 -6.83 1.44 8.78
CA VAL A 15 -5.89 1.52 9.89
C VAL A 15 -6.00 0.28 10.76
N ASP A 16 -4.87 -0.38 11.01
CA ASP A 16 -4.78 -1.58 11.87
C ASP A 16 -5.77 -2.70 11.47
N GLY A 17 -5.91 -2.96 10.17
CA GLY A 17 -6.85 -3.97 9.68
C GLY A 17 -8.32 -3.59 9.82
N ARG A 18 -8.63 -2.29 9.98
CA ARG A 18 -9.99 -1.78 10.15
C ARG A 18 -10.25 -0.59 9.24
N TRP A 19 -11.48 -0.52 8.76
CA TRP A 19 -12.01 0.63 8.04
C TRP A 19 -12.56 1.62 9.07
N ILE A 20 -12.00 2.84 9.12
CA ILE A 20 -12.31 3.86 10.13
C ILE A 20 -12.65 5.21 9.51
N ASP A 21 -13.49 5.96 10.22
CA ASP A 21 -13.73 7.39 9.99
C ASP A 21 -12.78 8.26 10.85
N ALA A 22 -12.77 9.56 10.60
CA ALA A 22 -12.05 10.53 11.44
C ALA A 22 -12.71 10.65 12.81
N ASP A 23 -11.93 10.84 13.87
CA ASP A 23 -12.45 11.04 15.22
C ASP A 23 -13.31 12.30 15.31
N SER A 24 -13.00 13.30 14.49
CA SER A 24 -13.77 14.55 14.34
C SER A 24 -15.08 14.37 13.55
N GLY A 25 -15.23 13.27 12.82
CA GLY A 25 -16.27 13.06 11.82
C GLY A 25 -16.08 13.87 10.54
N GLU A 26 -14.97 14.61 10.40
CA GLU A 26 -14.69 15.39 9.20
C GLU A 26 -14.33 14.50 8.00
N THR A 27 -14.79 14.90 6.84
CA THR A 27 -14.50 14.28 5.54
C THR A 27 -14.10 15.34 4.52
N PHE A 28 -13.54 14.89 3.41
CA PHE A 28 -13.35 15.68 2.19
C PHE A 28 -13.84 14.88 0.97
N ALA A 29 -14.33 15.61 -0.03
CA ALA A 29 -14.86 15.05 -1.27
C ALA A 29 -13.71 14.65 -2.21
N VAL A 30 -13.92 13.54 -2.92
CA VAL A 30 -13.13 13.11 -4.07
C VAL A 30 -14.02 13.24 -5.29
N ASP A 31 -13.66 14.13 -6.19
CA ASP A 31 -14.48 14.50 -7.35
C ASP A 31 -13.94 13.84 -8.63
N ASP A 32 -14.84 13.50 -9.54
CA ASP A 32 -14.48 13.08 -10.90
C ASP A 32 -14.00 14.31 -11.69
N PRO A 33 -12.72 14.37 -12.10
CA PRO A 33 -12.19 15.55 -12.77
C PRO A 33 -12.79 15.79 -14.17
N ALA A 34 -13.48 14.80 -14.76
CA ALA A 34 -14.14 14.95 -16.06
C ALA A 34 -15.54 15.57 -15.96
N SER A 35 -16.24 15.36 -14.84
CA SER A 35 -17.62 15.82 -14.65
C SER A 35 -17.78 16.88 -13.56
N GLY A 36 -16.88 16.89 -12.58
CA GLY A 36 -16.98 17.68 -11.35
C GLY A 36 -17.97 17.09 -10.33
N GLU A 37 -18.51 15.90 -10.58
CA GLU A 37 -19.41 15.22 -9.64
C GLU A 37 -18.61 14.51 -8.53
N GLU A 38 -19.14 14.54 -7.31
CA GLU A 38 -18.54 13.82 -6.17
C GLU A 38 -18.65 12.31 -6.40
N ILE A 39 -17.53 11.61 -6.32
CA ILE A 39 -17.45 10.13 -6.37
C ILE A 39 -17.71 9.55 -4.98
N ALA A 40 -17.02 10.11 -3.98
CA ALA A 40 -17.10 9.70 -2.58
C ALA A 40 -16.52 10.77 -1.65
N ALA A 41 -17.02 10.83 -0.43
CA ALA A 41 -16.34 11.50 0.69
C ALA A 41 -15.50 10.50 1.48
N VAL A 42 -14.26 10.87 1.81
CA VAL A 42 -13.32 10.07 2.63
C VAL A 42 -12.91 10.85 3.88
N PRO A 43 -12.54 10.19 4.99
CA PRO A 43 -12.25 10.87 6.24
C PRO A 43 -11.01 11.76 6.17
N ARG A 44 -11.07 12.92 6.84
CA ARG A 44 -9.94 13.80 7.09
C ARG A 44 -9.28 13.40 8.41
N LEU A 45 -8.42 12.38 8.38
CA LEU A 45 -7.75 11.88 9.57
C LEU A 45 -6.72 12.89 10.11
N GLY A 46 -6.74 13.10 11.42
CA GLY A 46 -5.82 14.00 12.10
C GLY A 46 -4.54 13.33 12.60
N ALA A 47 -3.80 14.10 13.41
CA ALA A 47 -2.57 13.65 14.04
C ALA A 47 -2.78 12.50 15.04
N ALA A 48 -3.95 12.41 15.67
CA ALA A 48 -4.26 11.37 16.65
C ALA A 48 -4.40 10.01 15.96
N GLU A 49 -5.16 9.95 14.87
CA GLU A 49 -5.39 8.75 14.06
C GLU A 49 -4.12 8.31 13.34
N THR A 50 -3.34 9.28 12.83
CA THR A 50 -2.01 9.01 12.27
C THR A 50 -1.08 8.37 13.29
N ARG A 51 -1.09 8.84 14.55
CA ARG A 51 -0.31 8.23 15.64
C ARG A 51 -0.79 6.81 15.93
N ARG A 52 -2.10 6.54 15.95
CA ARG A 52 -2.62 5.18 16.11
C ARG A 52 -2.20 4.24 14.98
N ALA A 53 -2.13 4.74 13.75
CA ALA A 53 -1.64 3.96 12.61
C ALA A 53 -0.14 3.62 12.75
N LEU A 54 0.67 4.56 13.22
CA LEU A 54 2.10 4.31 13.51
C LEU A 54 2.27 3.31 14.65
N GLU A 55 1.54 3.46 15.76
CA GLU A 55 1.56 2.51 16.88
C GLU A 55 1.11 1.10 16.44
N ALA A 56 0.12 1.00 15.55
CA ALA A 56 -0.30 -0.28 14.96
C ALA A 56 0.80 -0.90 14.11
N ALA A 57 1.48 -0.09 13.28
CA ALA A 57 2.60 -0.53 12.47
C ALA A 57 3.79 -1.00 13.33
N GLU A 58 4.05 -0.34 14.46
CA GLU A 58 5.06 -0.78 15.45
C GLU A 58 4.67 -2.10 16.12
N ARG A 59 3.40 -2.26 16.52
CA ARG A 59 2.89 -3.51 17.11
C ARG A 59 2.96 -4.70 16.15
N ALA A 60 2.65 -4.48 14.87
CA ALA A 60 2.66 -5.53 13.85
C ALA A 60 4.07 -5.93 13.38
N LEU A 61 5.05 -5.04 13.53
CA LEU A 61 6.40 -5.20 12.98
C LEU A 61 7.12 -6.46 13.47
N PRO A 62 7.15 -6.81 14.78
CA PRO A 62 7.85 -8.01 15.26
C PRO A 62 7.33 -9.31 14.62
N GLU A 63 6.01 -9.45 14.50
CA GLU A 63 5.41 -10.63 13.85
C GLU A 63 5.74 -10.64 12.36
N TRP A 64 5.53 -9.52 11.67
CA TRP A 64 5.74 -9.44 10.23
C TRP A 64 7.18 -9.69 9.80
N ARG A 65 8.15 -9.06 10.50
CA ARG A 65 9.58 -9.27 10.23
C ARG A 65 10.03 -10.68 10.61
N GLY A 66 9.35 -11.31 11.58
CA GLY A 66 9.60 -12.67 12.03
C GLY A 66 9.14 -13.76 11.04
N ARG A 67 8.21 -13.43 10.12
CA ARG A 67 7.85 -14.33 9.02
C ARG A 67 9.05 -14.55 8.10
N THR A 68 9.13 -15.73 7.50
CA THR A 68 10.14 -16.01 6.47
C THR A 68 9.89 -15.15 5.23
N ALA A 69 10.95 -14.86 4.48
CA ALA A 69 10.84 -14.18 3.18
C ALA A 69 9.86 -14.89 2.22
N LYS A 70 9.77 -16.23 2.29
CA LYS A 70 8.85 -17.03 1.47
C LYS A 70 7.39 -16.79 1.86
N GLU A 71 7.08 -16.69 3.16
CA GLU A 71 5.72 -16.41 3.63
C GLU A 71 5.27 -15.01 3.25
N ARG A 72 6.13 -14.00 3.45
CA ARG A 72 5.85 -12.63 2.97
C ARG A 72 5.64 -12.60 1.46
N GLY A 73 6.53 -13.24 0.71
CA GLY A 73 6.44 -13.32 -0.75
C GLY A 73 5.16 -13.98 -1.26
N ARG A 74 4.61 -14.99 -0.57
CA ARG A 74 3.32 -15.60 -0.93
C ARG A 74 2.15 -14.63 -0.81
N ILE A 75 2.12 -13.83 0.25
CA ILE A 75 1.07 -12.81 0.46
C ILE A 75 1.17 -11.73 -0.60
N LEU A 76 2.37 -11.23 -0.88
CA LEU A 76 2.58 -10.22 -1.93
C LEU A 76 2.25 -10.77 -3.32
N ARG A 77 2.57 -12.04 -3.60
CA ARG A 77 2.17 -12.69 -4.85
C ARG A 77 0.65 -12.75 -4.98
N ARG A 78 -0.06 -13.21 -3.95
CA ARG A 78 -1.52 -13.26 -3.93
C ARG A 78 -2.14 -11.88 -4.13
N LEU A 79 -1.56 -10.85 -3.52
CA LEU A 79 -1.99 -9.47 -3.72
C LEU A 79 -1.82 -9.02 -5.19
N ALA A 80 -0.69 -9.34 -5.82
CA ALA A 80 -0.49 -9.07 -7.25
C ALA A 80 -1.53 -9.81 -8.12
N ASP A 81 -1.79 -11.08 -7.82
CA ASP A 81 -2.79 -11.89 -8.55
C ASP A 81 -4.20 -11.28 -8.42
N LEU A 82 -4.62 -10.88 -7.21
CA LEU A 82 -5.90 -10.20 -6.97
C LEU A 82 -6.02 -8.88 -7.75
N MET A 83 -4.94 -8.10 -7.84
CA MET A 83 -4.93 -6.86 -8.63
C MET A 83 -5.12 -7.13 -10.12
N VAL A 84 -4.55 -8.22 -10.64
CA VAL A 84 -4.74 -8.65 -12.04
C VAL A 84 -6.16 -9.19 -12.26
N GLU A 85 -6.67 -10.01 -11.34
CA GLU A 85 -8.03 -10.56 -11.40
C GLU A 85 -9.10 -9.45 -11.41
N ARG A 86 -8.90 -8.39 -10.64
CA ARG A 86 -9.83 -7.24 -10.52
C ARG A 86 -9.37 -6.03 -11.35
N GLN A 87 -8.55 -6.24 -12.39
CA GLN A 87 -7.92 -5.15 -13.16
C GLN A 87 -8.91 -4.15 -13.74
N GLU A 88 -10.05 -4.63 -14.27
CA GLU A 88 -11.05 -3.77 -14.90
C GLU A 88 -11.75 -2.86 -13.88
N GLU A 89 -12.09 -3.36 -12.70
CA GLU A 89 -12.71 -2.56 -11.62
C GLU A 89 -11.73 -1.52 -11.08
N LEU A 90 -10.47 -1.92 -10.87
CA LEU A 90 -9.40 -1.00 -10.46
C LEU A 90 -9.14 0.08 -11.50
N ALA A 91 -9.11 -0.28 -12.79
CA ALA A 91 -8.87 0.68 -13.87
C ALA A 91 -10.04 1.66 -14.02
N ALA A 92 -11.28 1.20 -13.86
CA ALA A 92 -12.46 2.06 -13.87
C ALA A 92 -12.44 3.05 -12.70
N LEU A 93 -12.14 2.58 -11.48
CA LEU A 93 -12.00 3.44 -10.30
C LEU A 93 -10.91 4.49 -10.50
N LEU A 94 -9.72 4.07 -10.97
CA LEU A 94 -8.59 4.96 -11.23
C LEU A 94 -8.92 6.02 -12.28
N THR A 95 -9.56 5.64 -13.39
CA THR A 95 -10.03 6.61 -14.39
C THR A 95 -11.03 7.58 -13.80
N THR A 96 -11.94 7.10 -12.93
CA THR A 96 -12.99 7.94 -12.35
C THR A 96 -12.40 9.00 -11.43
N GLU A 97 -11.47 8.66 -10.53
CA GLU A 97 -10.88 9.64 -9.61
C GLU A 97 -9.77 10.49 -10.23
N GLN A 98 -9.00 9.96 -11.19
CA GLN A 98 -7.80 10.63 -11.70
C GLN A 98 -8.01 11.26 -13.08
N GLY A 99 -8.91 10.71 -13.90
CA GLY A 99 -9.28 11.25 -15.21
C GLY A 99 -8.51 10.69 -16.42
N LYS A 100 -7.47 9.87 -16.24
CA LYS A 100 -6.76 9.28 -17.40
C LYS A 100 -7.62 8.28 -18.18
N PRO A 101 -7.38 8.12 -19.50
CA PRO A 101 -8.10 7.15 -20.31
C PRO A 101 -8.04 5.73 -19.72
N LEU A 102 -9.14 4.99 -19.81
CA LEU A 102 -9.26 3.64 -19.23
C LEU A 102 -8.16 2.67 -19.70
N ALA A 103 -7.69 2.81 -20.94
CA ALA A 103 -6.56 2.01 -21.45
C ALA A 103 -5.23 2.29 -20.73
N GLU A 104 -4.97 3.55 -20.38
CA GLU A 104 -3.82 3.93 -19.56
C GLU A 104 -3.98 3.43 -18.12
N SER A 105 -5.19 3.53 -17.56
CA SER A 105 -5.49 2.99 -16.23
C SER A 105 -5.22 1.49 -16.15
N ARG A 106 -5.68 0.69 -17.13
CA ARG A 106 -5.37 -0.75 -17.19
C ARG A 106 -3.86 -1.02 -17.18
N THR A 107 -3.12 -0.24 -17.97
CA THR A 107 -1.66 -0.35 -18.04
C THR A 107 -1.03 -0.01 -16.70
N GLU A 108 -1.50 1.02 -16.01
CA GLU A 108 -1.03 1.35 -14.66
C GLU A 108 -1.36 0.23 -13.67
N ILE A 109 -2.56 -0.36 -13.68
CA ILE A 109 -2.90 -1.44 -12.75
C ILE A 109 -1.99 -2.66 -12.96
N ALA A 110 -1.73 -3.05 -14.21
CA ALA A 110 -0.79 -4.12 -14.51
C ALA A 110 0.64 -3.78 -14.05
N TYR A 111 1.08 -2.54 -14.30
CA TYR A 111 2.38 -2.06 -13.85
C TYR A 111 2.47 -2.04 -12.31
N ALA A 112 1.41 -1.63 -11.63
CA ALA A 112 1.32 -1.57 -10.18
C ALA A 112 1.38 -2.98 -9.56
N ALA A 113 0.65 -3.94 -10.12
CA ALA A 113 0.68 -5.34 -9.70
C ALA A 113 2.07 -5.97 -9.87
N SER A 114 2.79 -5.60 -10.94
CA SER A 114 4.15 -6.10 -11.21
C SER A 114 5.14 -5.78 -10.08
N PHE A 115 4.94 -4.70 -9.32
CA PHE A 115 5.78 -4.40 -8.17
C PHE A 115 5.60 -5.39 -7.03
N TYR A 116 4.37 -5.82 -6.72
CA TYR A 116 4.14 -6.83 -5.68
C TYR A 116 4.64 -8.21 -6.10
N GLU A 117 4.50 -8.56 -7.38
CA GLU A 117 5.12 -9.76 -7.95
C GLU A 117 6.64 -9.71 -7.80
N TRP A 118 7.27 -8.65 -8.34
CA TRP A 118 8.71 -8.46 -8.32
C TRP A 118 9.28 -8.44 -6.91
N PHE A 119 8.74 -7.63 -6.00
CA PHE A 119 9.29 -7.54 -4.65
C PHE A 119 8.92 -8.73 -3.77
N GLY A 120 7.78 -9.39 -4.00
CA GLY A 120 7.48 -10.68 -3.38
C GLY A 120 8.51 -11.75 -3.73
N GLU A 121 9.11 -11.65 -4.91
CA GLU A 121 10.25 -12.43 -5.31
C GLU A 121 11.57 -11.96 -4.67
N GLU A 122 11.88 -10.67 -4.74
CA GLU A 122 13.12 -10.09 -4.22
C GLU A 122 13.25 -10.20 -2.70
N GLY A 123 12.15 -10.31 -1.95
CA GLY A 123 12.19 -10.55 -0.52
C GLY A 123 13.01 -11.80 -0.13
N LYS A 124 13.08 -12.81 -1.01
CA LYS A 124 13.88 -14.04 -0.81
C LYS A 124 15.35 -13.89 -1.21
N ARG A 125 15.73 -12.77 -1.82
CA ARG A 125 17.05 -12.50 -2.41
C ARG A 125 17.78 -11.36 -1.71
N VAL A 126 17.41 -11.06 -0.47
CA VAL A 126 18.10 -10.10 0.40
C VAL A 126 19.39 -10.74 0.94
N TYR A 127 20.39 -10.88 0.07
CA TYR A 127 21.66 -11.52 0.39
C TYR A 127 22.55 -10.60 1.23
N GLY A 128 23.21 -11.20 2.22
CA GLY A 128 24.35 -10.63 2.93
C GLY A 128 25.67 -11.01 2.28
N ASP A 129 26.78 -10.70 2.95
CA ASP A 129 28.13 -10.90 2.44
C ASP A 129 29.04 -11.53 3.49
N THR A 130 30.01 -12.34 3.05
CA THR A 130 31.14 -12.79 3.86
C THR A 130 32.42 -12.22 3.27
N ILE A 131 33.17 -11.45 4.06
CA ILE A 131 34.31 -10.67 3.57
C ILE A 131 35.61 -11.22 4.17
N PRO A 132 36.68 -11.40 3.35
CA PRO A 132 37.99 -11.78 3.87
C PRO A 132 38.50 -10.80 4.94
N THR A 133 39.00 -11.34 6.04
CA THR A 133 39.61 -10.56 7.12
C THR A 133 41.12 -10.43 6.92
N TYR A 134 41.70 -9.36 7.45
CA TYR A 134 43.14 -9.17 7.54
C TYR A 134 43.75 -9.73 8.83
N LEU A 135 42.92 -10.18 9.78
CA LEU A 135 43.32 -10.76 11.07
C LEU A 135 42.98 -12.26 11.12
N PRO A 136 43.89 -13.15 11.56
CA PRO A 136 43.75 -14.60 11.45
C PRO A 136 42.64 -15.22 12.32
N ASP A 137 42.18 -14.49 13.34
CA ASP A 137 41.24 -14.94 14.36
C ASP A 137 39.84 -14.31 14.23
N ARG A 138 39.53 -13.64 13.10
CA ARG A 138 38.26 -12.92 12.91
C ARG A 138 37.49 -13.40 11.69
N ARG A 139 36.20 -13.05 11.63
CA ARG A 139 35.34 -13.20 10.44
C ARG A 139 34.54 -11.92 10.27
N ILE A 140 34.34 -11.50 9.02
CA ILE A 140 33.48 -10.36 8.68
C ILE A 140 32.26 -10.91 7.96
N VAL A 141 31.08 -10.64 8.53
CA VAL A 141 29.77 -11.03 7.98
C VAL A 141 28.89 -9.79 7.94
N VAL A 142 28.23 -9.57 6.81
CA VAL A 142 27.23 -8.52 6.62
C VAL A 142 25.87 -9.18 6.48
N THR A 143 24.90 -8.74 7.28
CA THR A 143 23.49 -9.09 7.13
C THR A 143 22.68 -7.83 6.79
N LYS A 144 21.47 -8.03 6.25
CA LYS A 144 20.53 -6.95 5.93
C LYS A 144 19.23 -7.23 6.64
N GLU A 145 18.75 -6.27 7.41
CA GLU A 145 17.53 -6.36 8.20
C GLU A 145 16.56 -5.23 7.82
N PRO A 146 15.24 -5.43 7.99
CA PRO A 146 14.26 -4.37 7.77
C PRO A 146 14.52 -3.19 8.71
N ILE A 147 14.40 -1.97 8.19
CA ILE A 147 14.62 -0.75 8.97
C ILE A 147 13.53 -0.52 10.05
N GLY A 148 12.34 -1.09 9.85
CA GLY A 148 11.24 -1.04 10.82
C GLY A 148 9.96 -0.47 10.22
N VAL A 149 9.33 0.46 10.94
CA VAL A 149 8.15 1.19 10.45
C VAL A 149 8.57 2.20 9.39
N THR A 150 7.87 2.23 8.27
CA THR A 150 8.11 3.16 7.16
C THR A 150 6.88 4.02 6.89
N ALA A 151 7.11 5.22 6.36
CA ALA A 151 6.04 6.12 5.93
C ALA A 151 6.13 6.39 4.43
N GLY A 152 5.00 6.35 3.74
CA GLY A 152 4.88 6.67 2.32
C GLY A 152 3.97 7.86 2.09
N ILE A 153 4.39 8.83 1.29
CA ILE A 153 3.52 9.88 0.77
C ILE A 153 3.57 9.78 -0.76
N THR A 154 2.41 9.64 -1.41
CA THR A 154 2.32 9.39 -2.86
C THR A 154 1.56 10.48 -3.60
N PRO A 155 2.00 10.88 -4.81
CA PRO A 155 1.32 11.87 -5.63
C PRO A 155 0.09 11.30 -6.34
N TRP A 156 -0.67 12.18 -6.99
CA TRP A 156 -1.94 11.84 -7.64
C TRP A 156 -1.83 11.28 -9.07
N ASN A 157 -0.70 11.47 -9.75
CA ASN A 157 -0.56 11.20 -11.19
C ASN A 157 -0.50 9.71 -11.55
N PHE A 158 -0.01 8.87 -10.64
CA PHE A 158 0.00 7.40 -10.75
C PHE A 158 -0.43 6.82 -9.40
N PRO A 159 -1.72 6.94 -9.05
CA PRO A 159 -2.18 6.76 -7.68
C PRO A 159 -2.08 5.30 -7.21
N THR A 160 -2.12 4.32 -8.12
CA THR A 160 -1.91 2.91 -7.76
C THR A 160 -0.44 2.55 -7.84
N ALA A 161 0.24 2.91 -8.92
CA ALA A 161 1.64 2.49 -9.10
C ALA A 161 2.59 3.14 -8.10
N MET A 162 2.37 4.40 -7.68
CA MET A 162 3.22 5.02 -6.65
C MET A 162 3.02 4.41 -5.26
N VAL A 163 1.81 3.92 -4.97
CA VAL A 163 1.51 3.17 -3.74
C VAL A 163 2.28 1.86 -3.75
N THR A 164 2.07 1.02 -4.77
CA THR A 164 2.69 -0.32 -4.80
C THR A 164 4.20 -0.26 -4.93
N ARG A 165 4.75 0.70 -5.67
CA ARG A 165 6.19 0.91 -5.81
C ARG A 165 6.89 1.26 -4.48
N LYS A 166 6.16 1.75 -3.48
CA LYS A 166 6.66 2.01 -2.13
C LYS A 166 6.34 0.87 -1.16
N SER A 167 5.08 0.42 -1.13
CA SER A 167 4.64 -0.62 -0.19
C SER A 167 5.25 -1.97 -0.50
N ALA A 168 5.31 -2.39 -1.77
CA ALA A 168 5.83 -3.70 -2.16
C ALA A 168 7.27 -3.97 -1.66
N PRO A 169 8.28 -3.09 -1.90
CA PRO A 169 9.62 -3.33 -1.37
C PRO A 169 9.69 -3.27 0.16
N ALA A 170 8.94 -2.37 0.80
CA ALA A 170 8.93 -2.25 2.26
C ALA A 170 8.39 -3.53 2.90
N LEU A 171 7.23 -4.00 2.44
CA LEU A 171 6.60 -5.21 2.95
C LEU A 171 7.46 -6.46 2.67
N ALA A 172 8.07 -6.55 1.49
CA ALA A 172 8.95 -7.67 1.14
C ALA A 172 10.19 -7.75 2.05
N ALA A 173 10.81 -6.60 2.36
CA ALA A 173 11.94 -6.50 3.27
C ALA A 173 11.58 -6.90 4.71
N GLY A 174 10.30 -6.88 5.08
CA GLY A 174 9.81 -7.15 6.43
C GLY A 174 9.52 -5.88 7.24
N CYS A 175 9.41 -4.72 6.57
CA CYS A 175 8.93 -3.48 7.17
C CYS A 175 7.39 -3.44 7.21
N THR A 176 6.85 -2.59 8.07
CA THR A 176 5.43 -2.16 8.03
C THR A 176 5.35 -0.75 7.43
N MET A 177 4.20 -0.34 6.91
CA MET A 177 4.03 0.95 6.25
C MET A 177 2.74 1.67 6.62
N VAL A 178 2.86 2.94 6.97
CA VAL A 178 1.75 3.90 6.99
C VAL A 178 1.86 4.78 5.76
N LEU A 179 0.82 4.82 4.92
CA LEU A 179 0.84 5.53 3.64
C LEU A 179 -0.25 6.60 3.61
N LYS A 180 0.13 7.83 3.21
CA LYS A 180 -0.79 8.92 2.89
C LYS A 180 -0.82 9.16 1.37
N PRO A 181 -1.89 8.79 0.66
CA PRO A 181 -2.04 9.13 -0.74
C PRO A 181 -2.34 10.62 -0.91
N ALA A 182 -2.28 11.09 -2.15
CA ALA A 182 -2.75 12.43 -2.49
C ALA A 182 -4.26 12.53 -2.24
N GLU A 183 -4.72 13.68 -1.76
CA GLU A 183 -6.13 13.94 -1.46
C GLU A 183 -7.02 13.93 -2.72
N GLN A 184 -6.45 14.18 -3.90
CA GLN A 184 -7.19 14.13 -5.16
C GLN A 184 -7.53 12.70 -5.59
N THR A 185 -6.72 11.71 -5.21
CA THR A 185 -6.86 10.32 -5.70
C THR A 185 -6.59 9.25 -4.62
N PRO A 186 -7.27 9.31 -3.47
CA PRO A 186 -7.06 8.37 -2.38
C PRO A 186 -7.74 7.00 -2.63
N LEU A 187 -8.74 6.92 -3.50
CA LEU A 187 -9.60 5.74 -3.63
C LEU A 187 -8.83 4.54 -4.20
N SER A 188 -7.91 4.77 -5.15
CA SER A 188 -6.98 3.77 -5.67
C SER A 188 -6.12 3.14 -4.57
N ALA A 189 -5.63 3.95 -3.63
CA ALA A 189 -4.82 3.44 -2.51
C ALA A 189 -5.66 2.60 -1.54
N LEU A 190 -6.90 3.03 -1.28
CA LEU A 190 -7.84 2.28 -0.44
C LEU A 190 -8.25 0.95 -1.11
N ALA A 191 -8.44 0.92 -2.43
CA ALA A 191 -8.69 -0.31 -3.17
C ALA A 191 -7.51 -1.30 -3.05
N VAL A 192 -6.26 -0.82 -3.10
CA VAL A 192 -5.07 -1.65 -2.83
C VAL A 192 -5.08 -2.21 -1.40
N ALA A 193 -5.48 -1.42 -0.41
CA ALA A 193 -5.61 -1.88 0.97
C ALA A 193 -6.68 -2.96 1.14
N LYS A 194 -7.81 -2.81 0.43
CA LYS A 194 -8.87 -3.84 0.39
C LYS A 194 -8.36 -5.16 -0.15
N LEU A 195 -7.64 -5.13 -1.26
CA LEU A 195 -7.02 -6.34 -1.82
C LEU A 195 -5.91 -6.89 -0.92
N ALA A 196 -5.18 -6.05 -0.19
CA ALA A 196 -4.16 -6.48 0.76
C ALA A 196 -4.77 -7.24 1.96
N GLU A 197 -5.89 -6.76 2.48
CA GLU A 197 -6.71 -7.46 3.47
C GLU A 197 -7.13 -8.85 2.94
N GLU A 198 -7.69 -8.93 1.74
CA GLU A 198 -8.12 -10.18 1.10
C GLU A 198 -6.96 -11.15 0.83
N ALA A 199 -5.78 -10.63 0.49
CA ALA A 199 -4.56 -11.41 0.31
C ALA A 199 -4.07 -12.06 1.62
N GLY A 200 -4.56 -11.59 2.78
CA GLY A 200 -4.16 -12.06 4.10
C GLY A 200 -2.97 -11.29 4.68
N LEU A 201 -2.79 -10.02 4.28
CA LEU A 201 -1.83 -9.14 4.92
C LEU A 201 -2.26 -8.88 6.38
N PRO A 202 -1.40 -9.08 7.38
CA PRO A 202 -1.80 -8.91 8.78
C PRO A 202 -2.21 -7.47 9.10
N PRO A 203 -3.15 -7.27 10.05
CA PRO A 203 -3.48 -5.96 10.59
C PRO A 203 -2.24 -5.16 11.01
N GLY A 204 -2.23 -3.86 10.69
CA GLY A 204 -1.14 -2.94 11.03
C GLY A 204 0.08 -2.99 10.10
N VAL A 205 0.23 -4.03 9.26
CA VAL A 205 1.37 -4.13 8.34
C VAL A 205 1.32 -3.08 7.23
N LEU A 206 0.11 -2.75 6.75
CA LEU A 206 -0.16 -1.63 5.87
C LEU A 206 -1.33 -0.84 6.42
N SER A 207 -1.20 0.48 6.53
CA SER A 207 -2.29 1.41 6.81
C SER A 207 -2.33 2.51 5.76
N ILE A 208 -3.53 2.92 5.33
CA ILE A 208 -3.77 4.04 4.42
C ILE A 208 -4.50 5.13 5.21
N VAL A 209 -3.83 6.26 5.38
CA VAL A 209 -4.34 7.44 6.10
C VAL A 209 -4.74 8.48 5.08
N THR A 210 -6.03 8.80 5.02
CA THR A 210 -6.56 9.88 4.18
C THR A 210 -6.60 11.19 4.96
N THR A 211 -6.08 12.26 4.38
CA THR A 211 -6.22 13.64 4.86
C THR A 211 -5.90 14.57 3.70
N ASP A 212 -6.57 15.71 3.64
CA ASP A 212 -6.14 16.85 2.82
C ASP A 212 -5.09 17.67 3.60
N ALA A 213 -4.42 18.58 2.88
CA ALA A 213 -3.29 19.38 3.38
C ALA A 213 -3.63 20.34 4.53
#